data_AF-A0A534QMU9-F1
#
_entry.id   AF-A0A534QMU9-F1
#
_cell.length_a   1.000
_cell.length_b   1.000
_cell.length_c   1.000
_cell.angle_alpha   90.00
_cell.angle_beta   90.00
_cell.angle_gamma   90.00
#
_symmetry.space_group_name_H-M   'P 1'
#
loop_
_entity.id
_entity.type
_entity.pdbx_description
1 polymer ?
#
loop_
_entity_poly.entity_id
_entity_poly.type
_entity_poly.pdbx_seq_one_letter_code
_entity_poly.pdbx_strand_id
1 'polypeptide(L)'
;MRRSAAALLLMVFVPGCGAARRGIWLVAPRQSEAERLAGEADNLARDNSPREARDVYLRVLHDFPDDPAAPRALYGLGRLRVDPKSSLRDYAAARLDFGRLVARYPTSAWAPEARAWHAALSELLKHEADAERTRGDLEQLKELDKEMEER
;
A
#
# COMPACT_ATOMS: atom_id res chain seq x y z
N MET A 1 50.58 -64.10 -23.76
CA MET A 1 51.31 -62.96 -23.17
C MET A 1 50.30 -61.90 -22.77
N ARG A 2 50.25 -61.59 -21.47
CA ARG A 2 49.30 -60.67 -20.82
C ARG A 2 49.68 -59.23 -21.14
N ARG A 3 48.74 -58.39 -21.57
CA ARG A 3 48.77 -56.93 -21.34
C ARG A 3 47.34 -56.39 -21.20
N SER A 4 46.96 -56.19 -19.95
CA SER A 4 45.87 -55.32 -19.51
C SER A 4 46.15 -53.87 -19.91
N ALA A 5 45.09 -53.10 -20.20
CA ALA A 5 44.93 -51.67 -19.87
C ALA A 5 43.69 -51.18 -20.64
N ALA A 6 42.54 -51.02 -19.97
CA ALA A 6 42.15 -49.87 -19.17
C ALA A 6 41.19 -48.99 -19.98
N ALA A 7 39.90 -49.10 -19.63
CA ALA A 7 38.84 -48.25 -20.11
C ALA A 7 39.15 -46.79 -19.79
N LEU A 8 39.40 -45.99 -20.82
CA LEU A 8 39.51 -44.54 -20.71
C LEU A 8 38.10 -43.95 -20.62
N LEU A 9 37.64 -43.79 -19.38
CA LEU A 9 36.56 -42.87 -19.01
C LEU A 9 36.96 -41.46 -19.48
N LEU A 10 36.37 -41.02 -20.60
CA LEU A 10 36.42 -39.61 -21.03
C LEU A 10 35.65 -38.77 -20.02
N MET A 11 36.37 -38.33 -19.00
CA MET A 11 35.99 -37.29 -18.06
C MET A 11 35.74 -36.02 -18.87
N VAL A 12 34.47 -35.69 -19.12
CA VAL A 12 34.07 -34.42 -19.71
C VAL A 12 34.40 -33.33 -18.70
N PHE A 13 35.60 -32.76 -18.84
CA PHE A 13 35.96 -31.50 -18.22
C PHE A 13 35.13 -30.43 -18.93
N VAL A 14 34.09 -29.90 -18.29
CA VAL A 14 33.44 -28.66 -18.72
C VAL A 14 34.24 -27.53 -18.08
N PRO A 15 35.21 -26.90 -18.78
CA PRO A 15 35.78 -25.66 -18.29
C PRO A 15 34.64 -24.64 -18.23
N GLY A 16 34.33 -24.21 -17.01
CA GLY A 16 33.52 -23.04 -16.78
C GLY A 16 34.15 -21.85 -17.51
N CYS A 17 33.50 -21.42 -18.58
CA CYS A 17 33.54 -20.02 -18.98
C CYS A 17 32.21 -19.44 -18.54
N GLY A 18 32.26 -18.57 -17.52
CA GLY A 18 31.20 -17.62 -17.25
C GLY A 18 30.99 -16.79 -18.49
N ALA A 19 30.09 -17.24 -19.36
CA ALA A 19 29.52 -16.42 -20.42
C ALA A 19 28.65 -15.38 -19.71
N ALA A 20 29.31 -14.30 -19.29
CA ALA A 20 28.67 -13.06 -18.97
C ALA A 20 27.72 -12.75 -20.13
N ARG A 21 26.42 -12.95 -19.90
CA ARG A 21 25.36 -12.45 -20.76
C ARG A 21 25.42 -10.92 -20.68
N ARG A 22 26.40 -10.34 -21.40
CA ARG A 22 26.39 -8.95 -21.84
C ARG A 22 25.36 -8.87 -22.96
N GLY A 23 24.10 -8.85 -22.56
CA GLY A 23 22.97 -8.76 -23.46
C GLY A 23 21.97 -7.79 -22.86
N ILE A 24 21.79 -6.68 -23.57
CA ILE A 24 20.85 -5.58 -23.34
C ILE A 24 21.39 -4.51 -22.39
N TRP A 25 21.62 -3.34 -22.99
CA TRP A 25 21.87 -2.09 -22.32
C TRP A 25 20.83 -1.86 -21.22
N LEU A 26 21.30 -1.80 -19.97
CA LEU A 26 20.55 -1.24 -18.85
C LEU A 26 20.35 0.26 -19.11
N VAL A 27 19.41 0.59 -19.99
CA VAL A 27 18.71 1.87 -19.84
C VAL A 27 17.79 1.63 -18.66
N ALA A 28 18.23 2.01 -17.45
CA ALA A 28 17.32 2.11 -16.33
C ALA A 28 16.09 2.89 -16.83
N PRO A 29 14.86 2.37 -16.69
CA PRO A 29 13.69 3.04 -17.23
C PRO A 29 13.72 4.47 -16.71
N ARG A 30 13.71 5.43 -17.64
CA ARG A 30 13.65 6.85 -17.28
C ARG A 30 12.40 6.99 -16.43
N GLN A 31 12.58 7.25 -15.13
CA GLN A 31 11.45 7.37 -14.21
C GLN A 31 10.52 8.45 -14.74
N SER A 32 9.21 8.16 -14.76
CA SER A 32 8.22 9.17 -15.10
C SER A 32 8.25 10.28 -14.05
N GLU A 33 7.77 11.46 -14.41
CA GLU A 33 7.64 12.54 -13.43
C GLU A 33 6.76 12.12 -12.24
N ALA A 34 5.70 11.38 -12.51
CA ALA A 34 4.81 10.80 -11.50
C ALA A 34 5.56 9.86 -10.54
N GLU A 35 6.44 8.99 -11.05
CA GLU A 35 7.23 8.08 -10.20
C GLU A 35 8.21 8.84 -9.32
N ARG A 36 8.83 9.90 -9.85
CA ARG A 36 9.73 10.78 -9.08
C ARG A 36 8.97 11.50 -7.96
N LEU A 37 7.80 12.06 -8.27
CA LEU A 37 6.95 12.74 -7.29
C LEU A 37 6.41 11.76 -6.23
N ALA A 38 5.99 10.55 -6.63
CA ALA A 38 5.57 9.53 -5.68
C ALA A 38 6.73 9.12 -4.75
N GLY A 39 7.94 8.97 -5.28
CA GLY A 39 9.14 8.73 -4.47
C GLY A 39 9.48 9.89 -3.51
N GLU A 40 9.30 11.13 -3.95
CA GLU A 40 9.45 12.32 -3.11
C GLU A 40 8.44 12.34 -1.96
N ALA A 41 7.17 12.07 -2.25
CA ALA A 41 6.11 11.95 -1.25
C ALA A 41 6.39 10.83 -0.23
N ASP A 42 6.88 9.68 -0.68
CA ASP A 42 7.28 8.57 0.20
C ASP A 42 8.41 8.97 1.16
N ASN A 43 9.37 9.77 0.70
CA ASN A 43 10.44 10.27 1.55
C ASN A 43 9.91 11.29 2.58
N LEU A 44 9.06 12.24 2.15
CA LEU A 44 8.41 13.19 3.05
C LEU A 44 7.55 12.49 4.12
N ALA A 45 6.87 11.40 3.75
CA ALA A 45 6.10 10.59 4.68
C ALA A 45 6.99 9.94 5.75
N ARG A 46 8.20 9.50 5.37
CA ARG A 46 9.20 8.93 6.29
C ARG A 46 9.88 9.98 7.16
N ASP A 47 10.08 11.18 6.63
CA ASP A 47 10.68 12.32 7.32
C ASP A 47 9.68 13.02 8.26
N ASN A 48 8.56 12.36 8.58
CA ASN A 48 7.51 12.84 9.47
C ASN A 48 6.88 14.18 9.03
N SER A 49 6.82 14.40 7.71
CA SER A 49 6.21 15.58 7.09
C SER A 49 4.92 15.20 6.34
N PRO A 50 3.86 14.74 7.06
CA PRO A 50 2.70 14.12 6.44
C PRO A 50 1.88 15.08 5.56
N ARG A 51 1.89 16.38 5.84
CA ARG A 51 1.17 17.40 5.04
C ARG A 51 1.80 17.58 3.67
N GLU A 52 3.12 17.71 3.62
CA GLU A 52 3.86 17.86 2.37
C GLU A 52 3.77 16.58 1.54
N ALA A 53 3.93 15.41 2.18
CA ALA A 53 3.75 14.12 1.52
C ALA A 53 2.36 13.98 0.89
N ARG A 54 1.30 14.35 1.64
CA ARG A 54 -0.07 14.38 1.13
C ARG A 54 -0.18 15.26 -0.12
N ASP A 55 0.36 16.47 -0.09
CA ASP A 55 0.21 17.43 -1.18
C ASP A 55 0.90 16.92 -2.45
N VAL A 56 2.07 16.30 -2.32
CA VAL A 56 2.77 15.67 -3.45
C VAL A 56 2.02 14.44 -3.97
N TYR A 57 1.47 13.58 -3.10
CA TYR A 57 0.63 12.46 -3.54
C TYR A 57 -0.61 12.95 -4.30
N LEU A 58 -1.31 13.97 -3.79
CA LEU A 58 -2.48 14.54 -4.45
C LEU A 58 -2.14 15.11 -5.83
N ARG A 59 -0.96 15.72 -5.97
CA ARG A 59 -0.46 16.18 -7.27
C ARG A 59 -0.24 15.01 -8.23
N VAL A 60 0.35 13.90 -7.80
CA VAL A 60 0.49 12.69 -8.64
C VAL A 60 -0.88 12.22 -9.15
N LEU A 61 -1.87 12.17 -8.27
CA LEU A 61 -3.22 11.70 -8.61
C LEU A 61 -4.00 12.65 -9.51
N HIS A 62 -3.71 13.94 -9.45
CA HIS A 62 -4.34 14.96 -10.29
C HIS A 62 -3.69 15.04 -11.67
N ASP A 63 -2.37 15.15 -11.71
CA ASP A 63 -1.61 15.42 -12.94
C ASP A 63 -1.37 14.13 -13.75
N PHE A 64 -1.29 12.97 -13.08
CA PHE A 64 -0.89 11.69 -13.67
C PHE A 64 -1.82 10.52 -13.28
N PRO A 65 -3.15 10.63 -13.48
CA PRO A 65 -4.12 9.63 -13.02
C PRO A 65 -4.03 8.28 -13.73
N ASP A 66 -3.35 8.17 -14.87
CA ASP A 66 -3.19 6.91 -15.62
C ASP A 66 -1.75 6.38 -15.58
N ASP A 67 -0.84 7.07 -14.88
CA ASP A 67 0.54 6.63 -14.72
C ASP A 67 0.64 5.45 -13.72
N PRO A 68 1.54 4.48 -13.95
CA PRO A 68 1.78 3.38 -13.01
C PRO A 68 2.10 3.80 -11.56
N ALA A 69 2.54 5.03 -11.33
CA ALA A 69 2.78 5.60 -10.00
C ALA A 69 1.48 6.00 -9.25
N ALA A 70 0.36 6.21 -9.94
CA ALA A 70 -0.90 6.63 -9.33
C ALA A 70 -1.41 5.67 -8.22
N PRO A 71 -1.43 4.33 -8.38
CA PRO A 71 -1.80 3.43 -7.29
C PRO A 71 -0.85 3.51 -6.09
N ARG A 72 0.46 3.76 -6.29
CA ARG A 72 1.40 4.00 -5.19
C ARG A 72 1.02 5.25 -4.41
N ALA A 73 0.68 6.33 -5.11
CA ALA A 73 0.28 7.58 -4.47
C ALA A 73 -1.03 7.45 -3.67
N LEU A 74 -2.04 6.74 -4.18
CA LEU A 74 -3.26 6.44 -3.39
C LEU A 74 -2.93 5.60 -2.15
N TYR A 75 -2.06 4.60 -2.29
CA TYR A 75 -1.66 3.76 -1.17
C TYR A 75 -0.94 4.57 -0.09
N GLY A 76 0.00 5.43 -0.50
CA GLY A 76 0.72 6.34 0.38
C GLY A 76 -0.20 7.32 1.11
N LEU A 77 -1.18 7.90 0.40
CA LEU A 77 -2.18 8.78 1.00
C LEU A 77 -3.04 8.07 2.05
N GLY A 78 -3.51 6.86 1.74
CA GLY A 78 -4.23 6.03 2.70
C GLY A 78 -3.38 5.68 3.91
N ARG A 79 -2.10 5.33 3.70
CA ARG A 79 -1.10 5.06 4.76
C ARG A 79 -0.91 6.23 5.71
N LEU A 80 -0.81 7.46 5.19
CA LEU A 80 -0.71 8.67 6.00
C LEU A 80 -1.94 8.90 6.88
N ARG A 81 -3.12 8.48 6.41
CA ARG A 81 -4.40 8.68 7.11
C ARG A 81 -4.74 7.56 8.09
N VAL A 82 -4.17 6.36 7.95
CA VAL A 82 -4.31 5.30 8.97
C VAL A 82 -3.28 5.37 10.08
N ASP A 83 -2.17 6.10 9.88
CA ASP A 83 -1.12 6.17 10.89
C ASP A 83 -1.61 6.92 12.14
N PRO A 84 -1.63 6.28 13.32
CA PRO A 84 -2.05 6.92 14.57
C PRO A 84 -1.20 8.13 14.98
N LYS A 85 0.04 8.22 14.50
CA LYS A 85 0.96 9.32 14.79
C LYS A 85 0.85 10.47 13.79
N SER A 86 0.17 10.25 12.67
CA SER A 86 0.00 11.27 11.64
C SER A 86 -1.01 12.32 12.07
N SER A 87 -0.65 13.60 11.88
CA SER A 87 -1.59 14.72 12.07
C SER A 87 -2.73 14.73 11.04
N LEU A 88 -2.68 13.86 10.03
CA LEU A 88 -3.70 13.69 9.00
C LEU A 88 -4.58 12.45 9.23
N ARG A 89 -4.52 11.85 10.42
CA ARG A 89 -5.25 10.62 10.71
C ARG A 89 -6.75 10.82 10.49
N ASP A 90 -7.30 10.01 9.59
CA ASP A 90 -8.71 9.99 9.23
C ASP A 90 -9.03 8.63 8.59
N TYR A 91 -9.64 7.74 9.37
CA TYR A 91 -9.97 6.38 8.93
C TYR A 91 -11.04 6.35 7.84
N ALA A 92 -11.97 7.31 7.84
CA ALA A 92 -13.00 7.41 6.82
C ALA A 92 -12.41 7.82 5.48
N ALA A 93 -11.54 8.84 5.47
CA ALA A 93 -10.84 9.27 4.26
C ALA A 93 -9.85 8.19 3.77
N ALA A 94 -9.12 7.53 4.66
CA ALA A 94 -8.25 6.41 4.30
C ALA A 94 -9.02 5.27 3.61
N ARG A 95 -10.19 4.91 4.14
CA ARG A 95 -11.05 3.90 3.53
C ARG A 95 -11.40 4.29 2.10
N LEU A 96 -11.75 5.56 1.85
CA LEU A 96 -12.07 6.03 0.51
C LEU A 96 -10.87 5.95 -0.45
N ASP A 97 -9.65 6.29 0.00
CA ASP A 97 -8.45 6.20 -0.84
C ASP A 97 -8.15 4.75 -1.24
N PHE A 98 -8.15 3.84 -0.27
CA PHE A 98 -7.92 2.42 -0.54
C PHE A 98 -9.03 1.85 -1.43
N GLY A 99 -10.29 2.25 -1.21
CA GLY A 99 -11.40 1.85 -2.07
C GLY A 99 -11.23 2.33 -3.51
N ARG A 100 -10.81 3.58 -3.72
CA ARG A 100 -10.47 4.12 -5.04
C ARG A 100 -9.33 3.36 -5.70
N LEU A 101 -8.30 2.99 -4.94
CA LEU A 101 -7.17 2.24 -5.46
C LEU A 101 -7.63 0.89 -6.00
N VAL A 102 -8.42 0.15 -5.23
CA VAL A 102 -8.95 -1.15 -5.63
C VAL A 102 -9.87 -1.04 -6.84
N ALA A 103 -10.70 0.01 -6.89
CA ALA A 103 -11.64 0.21 -7.97
C ALA A 103 -10.96 0.60 -9.30
N ARG A 104 -9.96 1.51 -9.26
CA ARG A 104 -9.33 2.04 -10.48
C ARG A 104 -8.08 1.26 -10.90
N TYR A 105 -7.36 0.65 -9.97
CA TYR A 105 -6.11 -0.06 -10.22
C TYR A 105 -6.12 -1.49 -9.64
N PRO A 106 -7.10 -2.33 -10.01
CA PRO A 106 -7.32 -3.65 -9.38
C PRO A 106 -6.15 -4.64 -9.55
N THR A 107 -5.34 -4.46 -10.60
CA THR A 107 -4.19 -5.29 -10.98
C THR A 107 -2.84 -4.70 -10.54
N SER A 108 -2.83 -3.53 -9.88
CA SER A 108 -1.60 -2.91 -9.40
C SER A 108 -0.97 -3.70 -8.24
N ALA A 109 0.33 -3.52 -8.05
CA ALA A 109 1.08 -4.16 -6.95
C ALA A 109 0.55 -3.78 -5.56
N TRP A 110 -0.16 -2.65 -5.43
CA TRP A 110 -0.71 -2.13 -4.17
C TRP A 110 -2.15 -2.58 -3.89
N ALA A 111 -2.80 -3.21 -4.87
CA ALA A 111 -4.21 -3.57 -4.79
C ALA A 111 -4.54 -4.63 -3.71
N PRO A 112 -3.72 -5.68 -3.48
CA PRO A 112 -4.00 -6.67 -2.44
C PRO A 112 -4.04 -6.04 -1.04
N GLU A 113 -3.04 -5.24 -0.69
CA GLU A 113 -2.93 -4.58 0.61
C GLU A 113 -4.02 -3.50 0.75
N ALA A 114 -4.30 -2.74 -0.31
CA ALA A 114 -5.39 -1.77 -0.30
C ALA A 114 -6.76 -2.44 -0.08
N ARG A 115 -7.01 -3.63 -0.65
CA ARG A 115 -8.22 -4.41 -0.35
C ARG A 115 -8.31 -4.77 1.12
N ALA A 116 -7.22 -5.24 1.71
CA ALA A 116 -7.17 -5.58 3.12
C ALA A 116 -7.47 -4.34 4.00
N TRP A 117 -6.83 -3.20 3.71
CA TRP A 117 -7.09 -1.96 4.42
C TRP A 117 -8.53 -1.47 4.25
N HIS A 118 -9.05 -1.47 3.03
CA HIS A 118 -10.43 -1.06 2.76
C HIS A 118 -11.43 -1.90 3.56
N ALA A 119 -11.24 -3.23 3.59
CA ALA A 119 -12.10 -4.14 4.35
C ALA A 119 -12.00 -3.89 5.85
N ALA A 120 -10.78 -3.81 6.41
CA ALA A 120 -10.57 -3.58 7.83
C ALA A 120 -11.16 -2.25 8.30
N LEU A 121 -10.94 -1.17 7.54
CA LEU A 121 -11.49 0.15 7.86
C LEU A 121 -13.01 0.20 7.69
N SER A 122 -13.57 -0.56 6.76
CA SER A 122 -15.04 -0.65 6.61
C SER A 122 -15.68 -1.28 7.84
N GLU A 123 -15.09 -2.36 8.37
CA GLU A 123 -15.64 -3.01 9.57
C GLU A 123 -15.42 -2.15 10.83
N LEU A 124 -14.24 -1.53 10.97
CA LEU A 124 -13.95 -0.62 12.07
C LEU A 124 -14.98 0.51 12.16
N LEU A 125 -15.19 1.24 11.05
CA LEU A 125 -16.09 2.39 11.02
C LEU A 125 -17.56 1.99 11.26
N LYS A 126 -17.95 0.79 10.80
CA LYS A 126 -19.27 0.23 11.06
C LYS A 126 -19.46 -0.02 12.56
N HIS A 127 -18.49 -0.66 13.22
CA HIS A 127 -18.55 -0.91 14.65
C HIS A 127 -18.54 0.37 15.48
N GLU A 128 -17.77 1.38 15.09
CA GLU A 128 -17.77 2.70 15.75
C GLU A 128 -19.16 3.35 15.68
N ALA A 129 -19.78 3.35 14.50
CA ALA A 129 -21.12 3.91 14.31
C ALA A 129 -22.19 3.16 15.13
N ASP A 130 -22.13 1.83 15.19
CA ASP A 130 -23.07 1.02 15.97
C ASP A 130 -22.88 1.22 17.49
N ALA A 131 -21.64 1.39 17.95
CA ALA A 131 -21.33 1.68 19.35
C ALA A 131 -21.81 3.08 19.77
N GLU A 132 -21.65 4.08 18.91
CA GLU A 132 -22.18 5.43 19.14
C GLU A 132 -23.71 5.44 19.21
N ARG A 133 -24.39 4.72 18.30
CA ARG A 133 -25.85 4.57 18.33
C ARG A 133 -26.31 3.96 19.65
N THR A 134 -25.71 2.84 20.04
CA THR A 134 -26.06 2.13 21.28
C THR A 134 -25.85 3.02 22.51
N ARG A 135 -24.78 3.83 22.51
CA ARG A 135 -24.53 4.78 23.60
C ARG A 135 -25.61 5.86 23.68
N GLY A 136 -26.00 6.45 22.54
CA GLY A 136 -27.07 7.44 22.47
C GLY A 136 -28.40 6.87 22.98
N ASP A 137 -28.74 5.66 22.57
CA ASP A 137 -29.97 4.98 23.02
C ASP A 137 -29.98 4.79 24.55
N LEU A 138 -28.84 4.41 25.14
CA LEU A 138 -28.69 4.24 26.59
C LEU A 138 -28.78 5.57 27.36
N GLU A 139 -28.28 6.66 26.81
CA GLU A 139 -28.41 8.00 27.40
C GLU A 139 -29.87 8.45 27.41
N GLN A 140 -30.59 8.24 26.29
CA GLN A 140 -32.01 8.57 26.20
C GLN A 140 -32.86 7.78 27.20
N LEU A 141 -32.59 6.48 27.39
CA LEU A 141 -33.30 5.66 28.36
C LEU A 141 -33.10 6.16 29.81
N LYS A 142 -31.88 6.58 30.16
CA LYS A 142 -31.60 7.12 31.51
C LYS A 142 -32.33 8.41 31.81
N GLU A 143 -32.44 9.30 30.82
CA GLU A 143 -33.20 10.55 30.99
C GLU A 143 -34.70 10.25 31.16
N LEU A 144 -35.24 9.28 30.39
CA LEU A 144 -36.63 8.84 30.56
C LEU A 144 -36.87 8.22 31.94
N ASP A 145 -35.98 7.37 32.43
CA ASP A 145 -36.10 6.76 33.77
C ASP A 145 -36.10 7.84 34.86
N LYS A 146 -35.22 8.85 34.74
CA LYS A 146 -35.16 9.98 35.67
C LYS A 146 -36.43 10.83 35.63
N GLU A 147 -36.96 11.14 34.44
CA GLU A 147 -38.23 11.86 34.30
C GLU A 147 -39.41 11.09 34.91
N MET A 148 -39.38 9.77 34.85
CA MET A 148 -40.40 8.92 35.47
C MET A 148 -40.28 8.88 36.99
N GLU A 149 -39.07 8.99 37.56
CA GLU A 149 -38.84 9.10 39.00
C GLU A 149 -39.18 10.48 39.59
N GLU A 150 -39.05 11.55 38.79
CA GLU A 150 -39.36 12.92 39.21
C GLU A 150 -40.85 13.30 39.12
N ARG A 151 -41.70 12.42 38.56
CA ARG A 151 -43.17 12.58 38.43
C ARG A 151 -43.94 11.87 39.53
#